data_AF-J6H914-F1
#
_entry.id   AF-J6H914-F1
#
_cell.length_a   1.000
_cell.length_b   1.000
_cell.length_c   1.000
_cell.angle_alpha   90.00
_cell.angle_beta   90.00
_cell.angle_gamma   90.00
#
_symmetry.space_group_name_H-M   'P 1'
#
loop_
_entity.id
_entity.type
_entity.pdbx_description
1 polymer ?
#
loop_
_entity_poly.entity_id
_entity_poly.type
_entity_poly.pdbx_seq_one_letter_code
_entity_poly.pdbx_strand_id
1 'polypeptide(L)'
;MKYSLNNIEQAVAKAIAFIYAIMTNEEKKKEAKRRYKEGYSVSEIALALDVNENTLRSWKRRGEWKVSASAKTVQKNKERKTVKKELKKALQDESGSLVKNNFLTSKQKLFCAYYVTCFNATQAYQKAYGCSRKTAGAAGYNLLKKIEVQKAIEELQQQKMTSAMGISSTRRMTEPLDISSTEATGTVSKSSSGVVAVALQQNIPRPDQNSTHRGTFERNKKKIYATQSVCGICGRPVDFSLKYPHPLSACIDHIIPVAKGGHPSDIENLQLAHWTCNRTKSDKLLNNKVTPTGETEIINNRVLPQSVDWRTF
;
A
#
# COMPACT_ATOMS: atom_id res chain seq x y z
N MET A 1 34.67 14.51 -17.21
CA MET A 1 34.51 13.76 -18.48
C MET A 1 33.13 13.12 -18.70
N LYS A 2 32.33 12.77 -17.67
CA LYS A 2 30.98 12.15 -17.88
C LYS A 2 29.91 13.09 -18.47
N TYR A 3 30.04 14.40 -18.27
CA TYR A 3 29.10 15.40 -18.83
C TYR A 3 29.21 15.57 -20.36
N SER A 4 30.36 15.24 -20.95
CA SER A 4 30.58 15.40 -22.41
C SER A 4 29.98 14.26 -23.23
N LEU A 5 29.94 13.04 -22.69
CA LEU A 5 29.42 11.86 -23.39
C LEU A 5 27.89 11.91 -23.53
N ASN A 6 27.19 12.39 -22.50
CA ASN A 6 25.72 12.53 -22.53
C ASN A 6 25.24 13.53 -23.60
N ASN A 7 26.01 14.60 -23.84
CA ASN A 7 25.68 15.59 -24.87
C ASN A 7 25.87 15.02 -26.28
N ILE A 8 26.89 14.17 -26.48
CA ILE A 8 27.11 13.47 -27.75
C ILE A 8 26.01 12.44 -27.99
N GLU A 9 25.65 11.63 -26.98
CA GLU A 9 24.54 10.66 -27.10
C GLU A 9 23.21 11.35 -27.40
N GLN A 10 22.91 12.48 -26.76
CA GLN A 10 21.71 13.27 -27.07
C GLN A 10 21.77 13.88 -28.48
N ALA A 11 22.92 14.36 -28.93
CA ALA A 11 23.08 14.89 -30.28
C ALA A 11 22.89 13.79 -31.34
N VAL A 12 23.46 12.60 -31.10
CA VAL A 12 23.29 11.43 -31.96
C VAL A 12 21.83 10.96 -31.98
N ALA A 13 21.16 10.91 -30.83
CA ALA A 13 19.74 10.55 -30.76
C ALA A 13 18.85 11.55 -31.51
N LYS A 14 19.13 12.86 -31.40
CA LYS A 14 18.44 13.90 -32.16
C LYS A 14 18.69 13.80 -33.66
N ALA A 15 19.94 13.52 -34.08
CA ALA A 15 20.28 13.32 -35.49
C ALA A 15 19.59 12.09 -36.07
N ILE A 16 19.55 10.97 -35.33
CA ILE A 16 18.84 9.75 -35.74
C ILE A 16 17.33 10.00 -35.84
N ALA A 17 16.74 10.70 -34.88
CA ALA A 17 15.32 11.07 -34.92
C ALA A 17 15.01 11.98 -36.11
N PHE A 18 15.90 12.93 -36.42
CA PHE A 18 15.77 13.80 -37.59
C PHE A 18 15.84 13.00 -38.90
N ILE A 19 16.77 12.05 -39.02
CA ILE A 19 16.87 11.13 -40.17
C ILE A 19 15.56 10.33 -40.32
N TYR A 20 14.99 9.79 -39.24
CA TYR A 20 13.72 9.09 -39.30
C TYR A 20 12.54 10.01 -39.60
N ALA A 21 12.59 11.29 -39.24
CA ALA A 21 11.53 12.25 -39.60
C ALA A 21 11.50 12.53 -41.10
N ILE A 22 12.66 12.60 -41.76
CA ILE A 22 12.77 12.89 -43.21
C ILE A 22 12.62 11.65 -44.11
N MET A 23 12.71 10.44 -43.56
CA MET A 23 12.52 9.20 -44.32
C MET A 23 11.09 9.07 -44.86
N THR A 24 10.98 8.56 -46.08
CA THR A 24 9.68 8.24 -46.69
C THR A 24 9.00 7.06 -45.98
N ASN A 25 7.69 6.95 -46.16
CA ASN A 25 6.88 5.91 -45.52
C ASN A 25 7.33 4.47 -45.92
N GLU A 26 7.72 4.27 -47.19
CA GLU A 26 8.23 2.99 -47.66
C GLU A 26 9.62 2.64 -47.11
N GLU A 27 10.49 3.62 -46.90
CA GLU A 27 11.79 3.40 -46.25
C GLU A 27 11.61 3.04 -44.76
N LYS A 28 10.70 3.74 -44.06
CA LYS A 28 10.31 3.39 -42.68
C LYS A 28 9.80 1.96 -42.59
N LYS A 29 9.01 1.51 -43.58
CA LYS A 29 8.48 0.15 -43.65
C LYS A 29 9.55 -0.91 -43.92
N LYS A 30 10.54 -0.63 -44.79
CA LYS A 30 11.71 -1.51 -45.02
C LYS A 30 12.55 -1.65 -43.74
N GLU A 31 12.84 -0.53 -43.09
CA GLU A 31 13.64 -0.50 -41.86
C GLU A 31 12.91 -1.17 -40.68
N ALA A 32 11.60 -0.95 -40.56
CA ALA A 32 10.76 -1.67 -39.62
C ALA A 32 10.81 -3.19 -39.83
N LYS A 33 10.75 -3.66 -41.08
CA LYS A 33 10.84 -5.08 -41.42
C LYS A 33 12.20 -5.67 -41.04
N ARG A 34 13.29 -4.92 -41.26
CA ARG A 34 14.65 -5.30 -40.87
C ARG A 34 14.77 -5.45 -39.35
N ARG A 35 14.37 -4.42 -38.58
CA ARG A 35 14.37 -4.47 -37.10
C ARG A 35 13.48 -5.57 -36.55
N TYR A 36 12.33 -5.81 -37.18
CA TYR A 36 11.46 -6.91 -36.79
C TYR A 36 12.13 -8.27 -37.02
N LYS A 37 12.84 -8.46 -38.13
CA LYS A 37 13.67 -9.65 -38.41
C LYS A 37 14.84 -9.78 -37.42
N GLU A 38 15.32 -8.69 -36.84
CA GLU A 38 16.31 -8.70 -35.76
C GLU A 38 15.73 -9.01 -34.38
N GLY A 39 14.40 -9.14 -34.26
CA GLY A 39 13.73 -9.54 -33.02
C GLY A 39 13.34 -8.38 -32.10
N TYR A 40 13.32 -7.14 -32.61
CA TYR A 40 12.71 -6.02 -31.90
C TYR A 40 11.19 -6.15 -31.87
N SER A 41 10.58 -5.73 -30.76
CA SER A 41 9.12 -5.74 -30.64
C SER A 41 8.47 -4.63 -31.44
N VAL A 42 7.20 -4.82 -31.82
CA VAL A 42 6.41 -3.83 -32.58
C VAL A 42 6.40 -2.48 -31.85
N SER A 43 6.25 -2.48 -30.53
CA SER A 43 6.22 -1.24 -29.73
C SER A 43 7.58 -0.52 -29.69
N GLU A 44 8.70 -1.26 -29.60
CA GLU A 44 10.05 -0.68 -29.66
C GLU A 44 10.35 -0.07 -31.03
N ILE A 45 9.93 -0.73 -32.11
CA ILE A 45 10.12 -0.25 -33.49
C ILE A 45 9.26 0.99 -33.75
N ALA A 46 8.03 1.01 -33.24
CA ALA A 46 7.11 2.16 -33.35
C ALA A 46 7.72 3.42 -32.72
N LEU A 47 8.27 3.30 -31.51
CA LEU A 47 8.96 4.40 -30.82
C LEU A 47 10.22 4.83 -31.56
N ALA A 48 11.03 3.88 -32.06
CA ALA A 48 12.29 4.19 -32.72
C ALA A 48 12.10 4.92 -34.07
N LEU A 49 11.05 4.59 -34.81
CA LEU A 49 10.75 5.17 -36.13
C LEU A 49 9.76 6.34 -36.10
N ASP A 50 9.25 6.68 -34.91
CA ASP A 50 8.16 7.63 -34.70
C ASP A 50 6.94 7.33 -35.60
N VAL A 51 6.51 6.07 -35.58
CA VAL A 51 5.35 5.59 -36.34
C VAL A 51 4.32 5.02 -35.37
N ASN A 52 3.04 5.33 -35.60
CA ASN A 52 1.95 4.78 -34.79
C ASN A 52 1.99 3.24 -34.79
N GLU A 53 1.86 2.64 -33.60
CA GLU A 53 1.91 1.18 -33.43
C GLU A 53 0.86 0.45 -34.30
N ASN A 54 -0.31 1.05 -34.52
CA ASN A 54 -1.36 0.51 -35.38
C ASN A 54 -0.94 0.46 -36.85
N THR A 55 -0.18 1.45 -37.31
CA THR A 55 0.37 1.49 -38.67
C THR A 55 1.38 0.35 -38.86
N LEU A 56 2.25 0.14 -37.87
CA LEU A 56 3.25 -0.94 -37.90
C LEU A 56 2.59 -2.33 -37.88
N ARG A 57 1.52 -2.51 -37.09
CA ARG A 57 0.69 -3.73 -37.07
C ARG A 57 0.02 -3.97 -38.42
N SER A 58 -0.44 -2.90 -39.08
CA SER A 58 -1.03 -2.96 -40.43
C SER A 58 0.00 -3.37 -41.50
N TRP A 59 1.22 -2.82 -41.48
CA TRP A 59 2.28 -3.23 -42.41
C TRP A 59 2.72 -4.68 -42.20
N LYS A 60 2.85 -5.10 -40.94
CA LYS A 60 3.17 -6.49 -40.60
C LYS A 60 2.11 -7.47 -41.12
N ARG A 61 0.83 -7.11 -40.98
CA ARG A 61 -0.29 -7.93 -41.48
C ARG A 61 -0.27 -8.01 -43.00
N ARG A 62 -0.23 -6.86 -43.68
CA ARG A 62 -0.24 -6.76 -45.15
C ARG A 62 0.99 -7.37 -45.82
N GLY A 63 2.15 -7.27 -45.18
CA GLY A 63 3.41 -7.80 -45.69
C GLY A 63 3.76 -9.20 -45.17
N GLU A 64 2.87 -9.83 -44.39
CA GLU A 64 3.05 -11.16 -43.80
C GLU A 64 4.41 -11.38 -43.12
N TRP A 65 4.84 -10.44 -42.26
CA TRP A 65 6.16 -10.53 -41.64
C TRP A 65 6.22 -11.68 -40.64
N LYS A 66 6.99 -12.73 -40.98
CA LYS A 66 7.22 -13.89 -40.12
C LYS A 66 8.15 -13.56 -38.95
N VAL A 67 7.84 -14.11 -37.78
CA VAL A 67 8.68 -13.96 -36.57
C VAL A 67 10.03 -14.64 -36.84
N SER A 68 11.13 -13.96 -36.54
CA SER A 68 12.48 -14.52 -36.70
C SER A 68 12.95 -15.22 -35.42
N ALA A 69 13.72 -16.30 -35.58
CA ALA A 69 14.49 -16.95 -34.52
C ALA A 69 15.77 -16.14 -34.19
N SER A 70 15.66 -14.80 -34.12
CA SER A 70 16.77 -13.93 -33.75
C SER A 70 17.23 -14.23 -32.31
N ALA A 71 18.53 -14.06 -32.05
CA ALA A 71 19.13 -14.20 -30.72
C ALA A 71 18.37 -13.41 -29.64
N LYS A 72 17.88 -12.21 -29.98
CA LYS A 72 17.10 -11.35 -29.06
C LYS A 72 15.74 -11.97 -28.69
N THR A 73 15.06 -12.61 -29.64
CA THR A 73 13.80 -13.33 -29.42
C THR A 73 14.02 -14.58 -28.57
N VAL A 74 15.08 -15.33 -28.86
CA VAL A 74 15.46 -16.55 -28.12
C VAL A 74 15.79 -16.22 -26.66
N GLN A 75 16.55 -15.15 -26.42
CA GLN A 75 16.89 -14.68 -25.06
C GLN A 75 15.64 -14.29 -24.26
N LYS A 76 14.73 -13.53 -24.85
CA LYS A 76 13.47 -13.11 -24.20
C LYS A 76 12.57 -14.31 -23.85
N ASN A 77 12.53 -15.33 -24.69
CA ASN A 77 11.81 -16.58 -24.40
C ASN A 77 12.49 -17.41 -23.30
N LYS A 78 13.83 -17.45 -23.28
CA LYS A 78 14.61 -18.10 -22.21
C LYS A 78 14.39 -17.42 -20.86
N GLU A 79 14.37 -16.09 -20.82
CA GLU A 79 14.06 -15.29 -19.63
C GLU A 79 12.62 -15.52 -19.14
N ARG A 80 11.64 -15.57 -20.03
CA ARG A 80 10.26 -15.91 -19.65
C ARG A 80 10.13 -17.33 -19.08
N LYS A 81 10.85 -18.29 -19.68
CA LYS A 81 10.84 -19.69 -19.25
C LYS A 81 11.52 -19.87 -17.89
N THR A 82 12.63 -19.16 -17.63
CA THR A 82 13.33 -19.15 -16.33
C THR A 82 12.47 -18.52 -15.24
N VAL A 83 11.90 -17.34 -15.47
CA VAL A 83 10.98 -16.68 -14.51
C VAL A 83 9.78 -17.58 -14.20
N LYS A 84 9.20 -18.25 -15.20
CA LYS A 84 8.07 -19.18 -14.98
C LYS A 84 8.49 -20.40 -14.14
N LYS A 85 9.70 -20.92 -14.36
CA LYS A 85 10.27 -22.03 -13.59
C LYS A 85 10.55 -21.62 -12.15
N GLU A 86 11.15 -20.45 -11.94
CA GLU A 86 11.42 -19.89 -10.60
C GLU A 86 10.14 -19.59 -9.83
N LEU A 87 9.13 -19.05 -10.50
CA LEU A 87 7.80 -18.84 -9.93
C LEU A 87 7.20 -20.17 -9.46
N LYS A 88 7.24 -21.21 -10.29
CA LYS A 88 6.75 -22.54 -9.91
C LYS A 88 7.54 -23.12 -8.72
N LYS A 89 8.86 -22.95 -8.70
CA LYS A 89 9.73 -23.40 -7.59
C LYS A 89 9.45 -22.65 -6.29
N ALA A 90 9.27 -21.33 -6.35
CA ALA A 90 9.03 -20.49 -5.18
C ALA A 90 7.64 -20.71 -4.55
N LEU A 91 6.67 -21.19 -5.35
CA LEU A 91 5.29 -21.42 -4.94
C LEU A 91 5.00 -22.85 -4.44
N GLN A 92 6.00 -23.75 -4.41
CA GLN A 92 5.94 -25.12 -3.86
C GLN A 92 4.56 -25.81 -4.06
N ASP A 93 4.17 -26.05 -5.32
CA ASP A 93 2.99 -26.80 -5.81
C ASP A 93 1.56 -26.50 -5.24
N GLU A 94 1.41 -25.78 -4.12
CA GLU A 94 0.16 -25.61 -3.34
C GLU A 94 -0.40 -24.17 -3.41
N SER A 95 -0.32 -23.49 -4.56
CA SER A 95 -0.95 -22.15 -4.69
C SER A 95 -1.39 -21.85 -6.12
N GLY A 96 -2.34 -22.65 -6.61
CA GLY A 96 -2.98 -22.45 -7.91
C GLY A 96 -3.80 -21.15 -8.04
N SER A 97 -4.12 -20.45 -6.94
CA SER A 97 -4.99 -19.26 -6.95
C SER A 97 -4.27 -17.99 -7.48
N LEU A 98 -3.03 -17.73 -7.04
CA LEU A 98 -2.27 -16.55 -7.49
C LEU A 98 -1.87 -16.62 -8.97
N VAL A 99 -1.70 -17.84 -9.48
CA VAL A 99 -1.37 -18.08 -10.90
C VAL A 99 -2.54 -17.65 -11.81
N LYS A 100 -3.79 -17.80 -11.35
CA LYS A 100 -5.02 -17.51 -12.11
C LYS A 100 -5.36 -16.01 -12.19
N ASN A 101 -4.96 -15.20 -11.21
CA ASN A 101 -5.27 -13.77 -11.22
C ASN A 101 -4.48 -13.02 -12.30
N ASN A 102 -5.16 -12.51 -13.33
CA ASN A 102 -4.53 -11.86 -14.50
C ASN A 102 -4.07 -10.41 -14.23
N PHE A 103 -4.36 -9.86 -13.04
CA PHE A 103 -4.06 -8.47 -12.68
C PHE A 103 -2.57 -8.21 -12.41
N LEU A 104 -1.81 -9.21 -11.95
CA LEU A 104 -0.38 -9.06 -11.64
C LEU A 104 0.51 -9.68 -12.73
N THR A 105 1.60 -8.99 -13.06
CA THR A 105 2.65 -9.54 -13.94
C THR A 105 3.38 -10.71 -13.28
N SER A 106 4.00 -11.58 -14.08
CA SER A 106 4.74 -12.75 -13.56
C SER A 106 5.85 -12.38 -12.57
N LYS A 107 6.56 -11.26 -12.79
CA LYS A 107 7.60 -10.78 -11.88
C LYS A 107 7.02 -10.21 -10.58
N GLN A 108 5.84 -9.57 -10.63
CA GLN A 108 5.14 -9.12 -9.42
C GLN A 108 4.63 -10.31 -8.59
N LYS A 109 4.09 -11.34 -9.23
CA LYS A 109 3.70 -12.59 -8.55
C LYS A 109 4.90 -13.25 -7.87
N LEU A 110 6.05 -13.29 -8.57
CA LEU A 110 7.30 -13.81 -8.02
C LEU A 110 7.79 -12.98 -6.82
N PHE A 111 7.66 -11.66 -6.90
CA PHE A 111 7.94 -10.77 -5.77
C PHE A 111 7.05 -11.06 -4.56
N CYS A 112 5.73 -11.21 -4.74
CA CYS A 112 4.81 -11.53 -3.64
C CYS A 112 5.19 -12.86 -2.98
N ALA A 113 5.50 -13.90 -3.78
CA ALA A 113 5.93 -15.20 -3.27
C ALA A 113 7.21 -15.08 -2.41
N TYR A 114 8.24 -14.39 -2.91
CA TYR A 114 9.45 -14.17 -2.13
C TYR A 114 9.20 -13.32 -0.90
N TYR A 115 8.36 -12.28 -0.98
CA TYR A 115 8.09 -11.41 0.15
C TYR A 115 7.46 -12.17 1.32
N VAL A 116 6.49 -13.05 1.06
CA VAL A 116 5.87 -13.87 2.10
C VAL A 116 6.87 -14.87 2.71
N THR A 117 7.97 -15.21 2.04
CA THR A 117 9.04 -16.06 2.62
C THR A 117 10.05 -15.30 3.46
N CYS A 118 10.39 -14.06 3.10
CA CYS A 118 11.51 -13.33 3.72
C CYS A 118 11.12 -12.05 4.46
N PHE A 119 9.86 -11.61 4.36
CA PHE A 119 9.31 -10.38 4.95
C PHE A 119 10.20 -9.13 4.73
N ASN A 120 11.01 -9.15 3.67
CA ASN A 120 11.94 -8.09 3.33
C ASN A 120 11.72 -7.66 1.89
N ALA A 121 11.21 -6.44 1.71
CA ALA A 121 10.88 -5.88 0.40
C ALA A 121 12.09 -5.79 -0.52
N THR A 122 13.24 -5.40 0.02
CA THR A 122 14.46 -5.20 -0.77
C THR A 122 15.01 -6.54 -1.26
N GLN A 123 15.03 -7.56 -0.41
CA GLN A 123 15.51 -8.89 -0.78
C GLN A 123 14.55 -9.61 -1.74
N ALA A 124 13.23 -9.52 -1.49
CA ALA A 124 12.23 -10.09 -2.38
C ALA A 124 12.31 -9.49 -3.79
N TYR A 125 12.50 -8.17 -3.88
CA TYR A 125 12.62 -7.48 -5.17
C TYR A 125 13.91 -7.83 -5.91
N GLN A 126 15.04 -7.94 -5.20
CA GLN A 126 16.29 -8.41 -5.79
C GLN A 126 16.15 -9.79 -6.41
N LYS A 127 15.52 -10.74 -5.68
CA LYS A 127 15.31 -12.11 -6.16
C LYS A 127 14.37 -12.16 -7.36
N ALA A 128 13.30 -11.36 -7.36
CA ALA A 128 12.31 -11.37 -8.45
C ALA A 128 12.74 -10.64 -9.73
N TYR A 129 13.54 -9.56 -9.61
CA TYR A 129 13.89 -8.69 -10.74
C TYR A 129 15.36 -8.73 -11.14
N GLY A 130 16.25 -9.32 -10.33
CA GLY A 130 17.68 -9.41 -10.63
C GLY A 130 18.39 -8.05 -10.68
N CYS A 131 17.96 -7.10 -9.84
CA CYS A 131 18.49 -5.73 -9.85
C CYS A 131 19.44 -5.44 -8.67
N SER A 132 20.17 -4.32 -8.75
CA SER A 132 21.08 -3.88 -7.69
C SER A 132 20.33 -3.56 -6.38
N ARG A 133 21.01 -3.71 -5.24
CA ARG A 133 20.40 -3.44 -3.92
C ARG A 133 19.87 -2.03 -3.76
N LYS A 134 20.59 -1.04 -4.28
CA LYS A 134 20.20 0.38 -4.20
C LYS A 134 18.88 0.62 -4.94
N THR A 135 18.76 0.06 -6.15
CA THR A 135 17.53 0.15 -6.95
C THR A 135 16.38 -0.63 -6.32
N ALA A 136 16.66 -1.81 -5.77
CA ALA A 136 15.67 -2.69 -5.17
C ALA A 136 15.00 -2.11 -3.92
N GLY A 137 15.70 -1.27 -3.15
CA GLY A 137 15.15 -0.65 -1.95
C GLY A 137 13.93 0.21 -2.28
N ALA A 138 14.14 1.29 -3.04
CA ALA A 138 13.05 2.20 -3.41
C ALA A 138 11.96 1.51 -4.25
N ALA A 139 12.36 0.68 -5.23
CA ALA A 139 11.41 -0.01 -6.09
C ALA A 139 10.57 -1.05 -5.34
N GLY A 140 11.17 -1.78 -4.39
CA GLY A 140 10.48 -2.77 -3.56
C GLY A 140 9.43 -2.13 -2.65
N TYR A 141 9.78 -1.05 -1.95
CA TYR A 141 8.81 -0.32 -1.12
C TYR A 141 7.67 0.31 -1.93
N ASN A 142 7.98 0.88 -3.10
CA ASN A 142 6.95 1.42 -3.98
C ASN A 142 6.01 0.34 -4.52
N LEU A 143 6.52 -0.87 -4.76
CA LEU A 143 5.70 -1.99 -5.20
C LEU A 143 4.73 -2.46 -4.10
N LEU A 144 5.14 -2.43 -2.83
CA LEU A 144 4.28 -2.74 -1.68
C LEU A 144 3.17 -1.70 -1.43
N LYS A 145 3.29 -0.48 -1.96
CA LYS A 145 2.22 0.53 -1.86
C LYS A 145 1.06 0.26 -2.82
N LYS A 146 1.26 -0.58 -3.83
CA LYS A 146 0.20 -0.90 -4.80
C LYS A 146 -0.84 -1.80 -4.15
N ILE A 147 -2.11 -1.37 -4.20
CA ILE A 147 -3.25 -2.07 -3.58
C ILE A 147 -3.35 -3.53 -4.07
N GLU A 148 -3.19 -3.75 -5.39
CA GLU A 148 -3.24 -5.09 -5.98
C GLU A 148 -2.17 -6.04 -5.41
N VAL A 149 -0.98 -5.50 -5.14
CA VAL A 149 0.14 -6.25 -4.58
C VAL A 149 -0.09 -6.54 -3.10
N GLN A 150 -0.65 -5.58 -2.35
CA GLN A 150 -1.01 -5.77 -0.94
C GLN A 150 -2.07 -6.87 -0.79
N LYS A 151 -3.14 -6.79 -1.57
CA LYS A 151 -4.21 -7.80 -1.57
C LYS A 151 -3.66 -9.18 -1.90
N ALA A 152 -2.79 -9.28 -2.92
CA ALA A 152 -2.15 -10.53 -3.29
C ALA A 152 -1.24 -11.10 -2.18
N ILE A 153 -0.53 -10.24 -1.43
CA ILE A 153 0.31 -10.68 -0.30
C ILE A 153 -0.55 -11.14 0.87
N GLU A 154 -1.63 -10.43 1.16
CA GLU A 154 -2.58 -10.79 2.22
C GLU A 154 -3.24 -12.15 1.93
N GLU A 155 -3.73 -12.37 0.70
CA GLU A 155 -4.28 -13.66 0.27
C GLU A 155 -3.27 -14.80 0.43
N LEU A 156 -1.99 -14.58 0.07
CA LEU A 156 -0.94 -15.58 0.23
C LEU A 156 -0.59 -15.85 1.70
N GLN A 157 -0.59 -14.81 2.54
CA GLN A 157 -0.36 -14.96 3.98
C GLN A 157 -1.48 -15.76 4.63
N GLN A 158 -2.74 -15.45 4.28
CA GLN A 158 -3.91 -16.21 4.73
C GLN A 158 -3.81 -17.67 4.29
N GLN A 159 -3.51 -17.95 3.02
CA GLN A 159 -3.32 -19.32 2.53
C GLN A 159 -2.25 -20.07 3.33
N LYS A 160 -1.09 -19.46 3.57
CA LYS A 160 -0.03 -20.09 4.39
C LYS A 160 -0.46 -20.31 5.83
N MET A 161 -1.20 -19.37 6.43
CA MET A 161 -1.73 -19.54 7.78
C MET A 161 -2.75 -20.67 7.84
N THR A 162 -3.69 -20.75 6.88
CA THR A 162 -4.67 -21.84 6.79
C THR A 162 -4.00 -23.21 6.63
N SER A 163 -2.99 -23.31 5.77
CA SER A 163 -2.21 -24.55 5.59
C SER A 163 -1.42 -24.91 6.86
N ALA A 164 -0.82 -23.93 7.55
CA ALA A 164 -0.06 -24.17 8.78
C ALA A 164 -0.96 -24.53 9.97
N MET A 165 -2.19 -24.01 10.01
CA MET A 165 -3.19 -24.31 11.04
C MET A 165 -3.95 -25.62 10.78
N GLY A 166 -3.70 -26.31 9.66
CA GLY A 166 -4.27 -27.64 9.39
C GLY A 166 -5.81 -27.69 9.25
N ILE A 167 -6.46 -26.54 9.04
CA ILE A 167 -7.91 -26.47 8.85
C ILE A 167 -8.21 -26.87 7.40
N SER A 168 -8.18 -28.17 7.12
CA SER A 168 -8.65 -28.70 5.86
C SER A 168 -10.16 -28.51 5.77
N SER A 169 -10.60 -27.67 4.85
CA SER A 169 -12.03 -27.53 4.49
C SER A 169 -12.56 -28.74 3.71
N THR A 170 -11.98 -29.94 3.88
CA THR A 170 -12.52 -31.20 3.37
C THR A 170 -13.41 -31.89 4.42
N ARG A 171 -14.51 -31.24 4.81
CA ARG A 171 -15.75 -32.00 5.05
C ARG A 171 -16.64 -31.73 3.83
N ARG A 172 -16.35 -32.48 2.77
CA ARG A 172 -17.24 -32.64 1.63
C ARG A 172 -18.50 -33.27 2.22
N MET A 173 -19.60 -32.53 2.25
CA MET A 173 -20.89 -33.06 2.64
C MET A 173 -21.22 -34.19 1.65
N THR A 174 -21.15 -35.43 2.11
CA THR A 174 -21.76 -36.57 1.43
C THR A 174 -22.84 -37.12 2.35
N GLU A 175 -24.02 -37.23 1.74
CA GLU A 175 -25.26 -37.88 2.17
C GLU A 175 -26.15 -37.17 3.19
N PRO A 176 -27.37 -36.75 2.78
CA PRO A 176 -28.44 -36.48 3.72
C PRO A 176 -28.94 -37.83 4.27
N LEU A 177 -28.73 -38.08 5.57
CA LEU A 177 -29.56 -39.05 6.28
C LEU A 177 -30.93 -38.40 6.50
N ASP A 178 -31.91 -38.97 5.80
CA ASP A 178 -33.32 -38.75 6.04
C ASP A 178 -33.67 -39.42 7.39
N ILE A 179 -34.00 -38.63 8.40
CA ILE A 179 -34.65 -39.12 9.62
C ILE A 179 -35.92 -38.30 9.76
N SER A 180 -36.99 -38.89 9.26
CA SER A 180 -38.34 -38.48 9.59
C SER A 180 -38.60 -38.69 11.09
N SER A 181 -39.55 -37.90 11.59
CA SER A 181 -40.39 -38.18 12.76
C SER A 181 -39.82 -37.79 14.13
N THR A 182 -40.30 -36.67 14.69
CA THR A 182 -41.27 -36.62 15.82
C THR A 182 -41.20 -35.28 16.56
N GLU A 183 -42.28 -34.97 17.25
CA GLU A 183 -42.79 -33.66 17.64
C GLU A 183 -42.15 -33.04 18.91
N ALA A 184 -42.54 -31.78 19.15
CA ALA A 184 -42.67 -31.07 20.43
C ALA A 184 -41.57 -30.08 20.89
N THR A 185 -41.96 -28.81 20.80
CA THR A 185 -41.82 -27.73 21.80
C THR A 185 -40.46 -27.42 22.44
N GLY A 186 -39.96 -26.20 22.22
CA GLY A 186 -38.93 -25.58 23.07
C GLY A 186 -38.41 -24.26 22.53
N THR A 187 -38.83 -23.15 23.12
CA THR A 187 -38.27 -21.81 22.91
C THR A 187 -36.85 -21.73 23.47
N VAL A 188 -35.81 -21.54 22.65
CA VAL A 188 -34.46 -21.22 23.12
C VAL A 188 -33.76 -20.21 22.21
N SER A 189 -33.42 -19.09 22.83
CA SER A 189 -32.41 -18.07 22.52
C SER A 189 -31.56 -18.22 21.24
N LYS A 190 -31.53 -17.15 20.44
CA LYS A 190 -30.42 -16.83 19.51
C LYS A 190 -29.12 -16.75 20.30
N SER A 191 -28.38 -17.85 20.36
CA SER A 191 -26.98 -17.85 20.75
C SER A 191 -26.21 -17.17 19.61
N SER A 192 -25.69 -15.99 19.92
CA SER A 192 -24.67 -15.31 19.12
C SER A 192 -23.51 -16.29 18.95
N SER A 193 -23.42 -16.88 17.75
CA SER A 193 -22.26 -17.63 17.32
C SER A 193 -21.04 -16.76 17.56
N GLY A 194 -20.14 -17.26 18.43
CA GLY A 194 -18.86 -16.66 18.73
C GLY A 194 -18.05 -16.51 17.46
N VAL A 195 -18.16 -15.34 16.84
CA VAL A 195 -17.12 -14.83 15.97
C VAL A 195 -15.94 -14.52 16.87
N VAL A 196 -14.94 -15.41 16.85
CA VAL A 196 -13.60 -15.06 17.29
C VAL A 196 -13.18 -13.91 16.37
N ALA A 197 -13.37 -12.69 16.83
CA ALA A 197 -12.88 -11.49 16.18
C ALA A 197 -11.36 -11.53 16.28
N VAL A 198 -10.73 -12.24 15.35
CA VAL A 198 -9.33 -12.00 15.01
C VAL A 198 -9.31 -10.56 14.53
N ALA A 199 -8.81 -9.67 15.38
CA ALA A 199 -8.68 -8.25 15.08
C ALA A 199 -7.89 -8.14 13.77
N LEU A 200 -8.61 -7.90 12.67
CA LEU A 200 -8.00 -7.49 11.43
C LEU A 200 -7.32 -6.15 11.74
N GLN A 201 -5.99 -6.13 11.87
CA GLN A 201 -5.21 -4.91 11.75
C GLN A 201 -5.26 -4.46 10.28
N GLN A 202 -6.46 -4.12 9.80
CA GLN A 202 -6.60 -3.42 8.54
C GLN A 202 -5.94 -2.06 8.75
N ASN A 203 -4.97 -1.74 7.90
CA ASN A 203 -4.42 -0.40 7.79
C ASN A 203 -5.46 0.51 7.10
N ILE A 204 -6.64 0.62 7.71
CA ILE A 204 -7.70 1.52 7.29
C ILE A 204 -7.12 2.93 7.44
N PRO A 205 -7.01 3.71 6.35
CA PRO A 205 -6.53 5.08 6.45
C PRO A 205 -7.38 5.80 7.49
N ARG A 206 -6.74 6.49 8.43
CA ARG A 206 -7.46 7.10 9.54
C ARG A 206 -8.60 7.98 8.98
N PRO A 207 -9.83 7.90 9.52
CA PRO A 207 -11.00 8.58 8.96
C PRO A 207 -10.84 10.09 8.69
N ASP A 208 -9.95 10.77 9.42
CA ASP A 208 -9.58 12.18 9.21
C ASP A 208 -8.78 12.45 7.92
N GLN A 209 -8.14 11.42 7.36
CA GLN A 209 -7.36 11.51 6.10
C GLN A 209 -8.23 11.41 4.85
N ASN A 210 -9.51 11.04 5.00
CA ASN A 210 -10.47 11.00 3.89
C ASN A 210 -11.08 12.40 3.70
N SER A 211 -11.28 12.82 2.44
CA SER A 211 -11.69 14.19 2.09
C SER A 211 -13.06 14.63 2.63
N THR A 212 -13.95 13.68 2.93
CA THR A 212 -15.35 13.93 3.32
C THR A 212 -15.49 14.77 4.61
N HIS A 213 -14.61 14.57 5.59
CA HIS A 213 -14.72 15.18 6.92
C HIS A 213 -13.97 16.52 7.06
N ARG A 214 -13.13 16.85 6.08
CA ARG A 214 -12.21 18.01 6.17
C ARG A 214 -12.95 19.35 6.20
N GLY A 215 -13.98 19.53 5.37
CA GLY A 215 -14.72 20.79 5.31
C GLY A 215 -15.49 21.10 6.61
N THR A 216 -16.10 20.07 7.22
CA THR A 216 -16.80 20.20 8.51
C THR A 216 -15.81 20.49 9.65
N PHE A 217 -14.67 19.79 9.66
CA PHE A 217 -13.59 20.05 10.63
C PHE A 217 -13.07 21.48 10.53
N GLU A 218 -12.79 22.01 9.33
CA GLU A 218 -12.30 23.37 9.14
C GLU A 218 -13.33 24.43 9.60
N ARG A 219 -14.64 24.16 9.41
CA ARG A 219 -15.71 25.02 9.92
C ARG A 219 -15.76 25.02 11.46
N ASN A 220 -15.66 23.85 12.08
CA ASN A 220 -15.69 23.71 13.53
C ASN A 220 -14.43 24.26 14.20
N LYS A 221 -13.26 24.09 13.57
CA LYS A 221 -12.00 24.72 14.00
C LYS A 221 -12.13 26.23 14.12
N LYS A 222 -12.72 26.89 13.11
CA LYS A 222 -12.94 28.35 13.14
C LYS A 222 -13.86 28.75 14.29
N LYS A 223 -14.91 27.97 14.54
CA LYS A 223 -15.82 28.21 15.69
C LYS A 223 -15.07 28.09 17.02
N ILE A 224 -14.32 27.02 17.23
CA ILE A 224 -13.58 26.78 18.48
C ILE A 224 -12.55 27.88 18.73
N TYR A 225 -11.81 28.32 17.70
CA TYR A 225 -10.85 29.43 17.86
C TYR A 225 -11.51 30.77 18.16
N ALA A 226 -12.78 30.96 17.81
CA ALA A 226 -13.53 32.17 18.11
C ALA A 226 -14.20 32.12 19.49
N THR A 227 -14.62 30.94 19.97
CA THR A 227 -15.39 30.78 21.21
C THR A 227 -14.56 30.38 22.42
N GLN A 228 -13.51 29.59 22.23
CA GLN A 228 -12.68 29.07 23.32
C GLN A 228 -11.36 29.82 23.39
N SER A 229 -10.93 30.15 24.60
CA SER A 229 -9.63 30.79 24.89
C SER A 229 -8.75 29.95 25.82
N VAL A 230 -9.29 28.86 26.37
CA VAL A 230 -8.64 28.00 27.37
C VAL A 230 -8.36 26.61 26.78
N CYS A 231 -7.20 26.04 27.11
CA CYS A 231 -6.85 24.69 26.71
C CYS A 231 -7.65 23.65 27.52
N GLY A 232 -8.39 22.77 26.84
CA GLY A 232 -9.17 21.70 27.47
C GLY A 232 -8.36 20.55 28.08
N ILE A 233 -7.04 20.52 27.90
CA ILE A 233 -6.15 19.51 28.50
C ILE A 233 -5.50 20.02 29.79
N CYS A 234 -4.97 21.24 29.79
CA CYS A 234 -4.23 21.79 30.93
C CYS A 234 -4.95 22.91 31.69
N GLY A 235 -6.09 23.40 31.18
CA GLY A 235 -6.89 24.47 31.79
C GLY A 235 -6.27 25.87 31.72
N ARG A 236 -5.12 26.05 31.05
CA ARG A 236 -4.44 27.35 30.91
C ARG A 236 -4.88 28.08 29.64
N PRO A 237 -4.84 29.43 29.61
CA PRO A 237 -5.17 30.18 28.40
C PRO A 237 -4.21 29.85 27.25
N VAL A 238 -4.73 29.89 26.02
CA VAL A 238 -3.96 29.69 24.79
C VAL A 238 -3.70 31.03 24.14
N ASP A 239 -2.43 31.35 23.93
CA ASP A 239 -2.04 32.54 23.19
C ASP A 239 -2.04 32.25 21.67
N PHE A 240 -2.94 32.92 20.94
CA PHE A 240 -3.07 32.80 19.49
C PHE A 240 -1.97 33.53 18.71
N SER A 241 -1.16 34.36 19.35
CA SER A 241 0.01 34.99 18.72
C SER A 241 1.08 33.96 18.32
N LEU A 242 1.14 32.85 19.08
CA LEU A 242 2.13 31.79 18.93
C LEU A 242 1.77 30.87 17.77
N LYS A 243 2.57 30.90 16.70
CA LYS A 243 2.41 30.05 15.52
C LYS A 243 3.13 28.71 15.69
N TYR A 244 2.62 27.68 15.00
CA TYR A 244 3.34 26.42 14.83
C TYR A 244 4.74 26.68 14.22
N PRO A 245 5.83 26.05 14.69
CA PRO A 245 5.91 24.87 15.56
C PRO A 245 6.15 25.16 17.06
N HIS A 246 5.75 26.32 17.57
CA HIS A 246 5.97 26.67 18.98
C HIS A 246 5.26 25.70 19.95
N PRO A 247 5.87 25.30 21.08
CA PRO A 247 5.30 24.34 22.04
C PRO A 247 3.90 24.71 22.56
N LEU A 248 3.65 26.00 22.77
CA LEU A 248 2.38 26.54 23.26
C LEU A 248 1.46 27.08 22.15
N SER A 249 1.75 26.76 20.89
CA SER A 249 0.88 27.17 19.78
C SER A 249 -0.51 26.51 19.87
N ALA A 250 -1.53 27.21 19.37
CA ALA A 250 -2.90 26.69 19.36
C ALA A 250 -3.06 25.51 18.40
N CYS A 251 -3.71 24.44 18.85
CA CYS A 251 -4.10 23.29 18.04
C CYS A 251 -5.52 22.82 18.42
N ILE A 252 -6.13 22.01 17.55
CA ILE A 252 -7.40 21.35 17.86
C ILE A 252 -7.07 19.92 18.28
N ASP A 253 -7.57 19.50 19.44
CA ASP A 253 -7.48 18.14 19.97
C ASP A 253 -8.82 17.42 19.85
N HIS A 254 -8.76 16.11 19.58
CA HIS A 254 -9.93 15.23 19.64
C HIS A 254 -10.04 14.63 21.04
N ILE A 255 -11.11 14.94 21.78
CA ILE A 255 -11.32 14.46 23.16
C ILE A 255 -11.18 12.93 23.19
N ILE A 256 -11.95 12.25 22.34
CA ILE A 256 -11.81 10.84 22.02
C ILE A 256 -10.94 10.75 20.75
N PRO A 257 -9.74 10.15 20.83
CA PRO A 257 -8.87 9.98 19.67
C PRO A 257 -9.56 9.21 18.55
N VAL A 258 -9.34 9.63 17.30
CA VAL A 258 -9.90 8.98 16.10
C VAL A 258 -9.52 7.50 16.03
N ALA A 259 -8.32 7.13 16.49
CA ALA A 259 -7.86 5.74 16.55
C ALA A 259 -8.70 4.85 17.49
N LYS A 260 -9.44 5.45 18.43
CA LYS A 260 -10.33 4.76 19.38
C LYS A 260 -11.81 4.90 19.00
N GLY A 261 -12.11 5.31 17.77
CA GLY A 261 -13.48 5.47 17.28
C GLY A 261 -14.10 6.84 17.56
N GLY A 262 -13.31 7.83 17.98
CA GLY A 262 -13.79 9.21 18.08
C GLY A 262 -14.14 9.80 16.72
N HIS A 263 -15.25 10.55 16.63
CA HIS A 263 -15.65 11.15 15.36
C HIS A 263 -14.67 12.26 14.93
N PRO A 264 -14.21 12.29 13.66
CA PRO A 264 -13.18 13.24 13.22
C PRO A 264 -13.61 14.72 13.22
N SER A 265 -14.91 15.00 13.13
CA SER A 265 -15.42 16.35 12.88
C SER A 265 -16.46 16.86 13.87
N ASP A 266 -16.88 16.05 14.85
CA ASP A 266 -17.95 16.46 15.77
C ASP A 266 -17.45 17.55 16.70
N ILE A 267 -18.24 18.63 16.83
CA ILE A 267 -17.86 19.77 17.67
C ILE A 267 -17.71 19.35 19.14
N GLU A 268 -18.54 18.42 19.60
CA GLU A 268 -18.47 17.85 20.95
C GLU A 268 -17.19 17.03 21.18
N ASN A 269 -16.60 16.49 20.11
CA ASN A 269 -15.36 15.72 20.20
C ASN A 269 -14.11 16.59 19.96
N LEU A 270 -14.26 17.88 19.65
CA LEU A 270 -13.16 18.79 19.32
C LEU A 270 -13.01 19.85 20.42
N GLN A 271 -11.78 20.06 20.87
CA GLN A 271 -11.48 21.09 21.88
C GLN A 271 -10.22 21.87 21.53
N LEU A 272 -10.13 23.11 22.03
CA LEU A 272 -8.90 23.91 21.94
C LEU A 272 -7.82 23.31 22.86
N ALA A 273 -6.60 23.17 22.33
CA ALA A 273 -5.45 22.73 23.14
C ALA A 273 -4.14 23.38 22.70
N HIS A 274 -3.15 23.41 23.59
CA HIS A 274 -1.77 23.69 23.19
C HIS A 274 -1.18 22.51 22.41
N TRP A 275 -0.30 22.79 21.46
CA TRP A 275 0.35 21.78 20.64
C TRP A 275 1.11 20.72 21.46
N THR A 276 1.85 21.14 22.50
CA THR A 276 2.54 20.19 23.40
C THR A 276 1.57 19.35 24.21
N CYS A 277 0.48 19.93 24.70
CA CYS A 277 -0.53 19.19 25.47
C CYS A 277 -1.18 18.10 24.62
N ASN A 278 -1.57 18.41 23.38
CA ASN A 278 -2.12 17.44 22.44
C ASN A 278 -1.10 16.32 22.13
N ARG A 279 0.16 16.69 21.88
CA ARG A 279 1.24 15.72 21.64
C ARG A 279 1.46 14.77 22.81
N THR A 280 1.38 15.27 24.04
CA THR A 280 1.53 14.46 25.27
C THR A 280 0.34 13.54 25.51
N LYS A 281 -0.88 14.03 25.24
CA LYS A 281 -2.14 13.27 25.34
C LYS A 281 -2.14 12.10 24.35
N SER A 282 -1.75 12.32 23.09
CA SER A 282 -1.74 11.27 22.07
C SER A 282 -3.11 10.57 21.98
N ASP A 283 -3.11 9.25 21.80
CA ASP A 283 -4.24 8.34 21.81
C ASP A 283 -4.69 7.92 23.22
N LYS A 284 -4.18 8.53 24.28
CA LYS A 284 -4.56 8.20 25.67
C LYS A 284 -5.90 8.86 25.99
N LEU A 285 -6.81 8.06 26.53
CA LEU A 285 -8.02 8.58 27.16
C LEU A 285 -7.65 8.87 28.61
N LEU A 286 -7.88 10.10 29.06
CA LEU A 286 -7.71 10.43 30.47
C LEU A 286 -8.83 9.70 31.22
N ASN A 287 -8.49 8.61 31.90
CA ASN A 287 -9.40 7.98 32.85
C ASN A 287 -9.50 8.93 34.04
N ASN A 288 -10.44 9.88 34.01
CA ASN A 288 -10.97 10.46 35.23
C ASN A 288 -11.86 9.38 35.89
N LYS A 289 -11.24 8.28 36.34
CA LYS A 289 -11.88 7.47 37.38
C LYS A 289 -11.71 8.28 38.65
N VAL A 290 -12.66 9.18 38.89
CA VAL A 290 -13.00 9.56 40.26
C VAL A 290 -13.27 8.25 40.97
N THR A 291 -12.34 7.81 41.82
CA THR A 291 -12.63 6.73 42.74
C THR A 291 -13.79 7.20 43.63
N PRO A 292 -14.84 6.39 43.82
CA PRO A 292 -15.94 6.73 44.73
C PRO A 292 -15.46 6.91 46.18
N THR A 293 -14.27 6.40 46.48
CA THR A 293 -13.53 6.58 47.73
C THR A 293 -12.48 7.65 47.49
N GLY A 294 -12.55 8.77 48.21
CA GLY A 294 -11.64 9.91 48.10
C GLY A 294 -10.21 9.59 48.55
N GLU A 295 -9.53 8.69 47.84
CA GLU A 295 -8.11 8.38 48.01
C GLU A 295 -7.31 8.88 46.81
N THR A 296 -6.19 9.51 47.13
CA THR A 296 -5.25 10.13 46.19
C THR A 296 -4.60 9.09 45.27
N GLU A 297 -4.54 9.42 43.99
CA GLU A 297 -4.13 8.58 42.88
C GLU A 297 -2.78 7.87 43.05
N ILE A 298 -2.73 6.63 42.57
CA ILE A 298 -1.52 5.79 42.50
C ILE A 298 -0.42 6.53 41.73
N ILE A 299 0.64 6.90 42.44
CA ILE A 299 1.85 7.50 41.89
C ILE A 299 2.47 6.53 40.88
N ASN A 300 2.45 6.91 39.61
CA ASN A 300 3.14 6.21 38.53
C ASN A 300 4.31 7.09 38.07
N ASN A 301 5.36 6.51 37.47
CA ASN A 301 6.52 7.27 36.92
C ASN A 301 6.18 8.34 35.86
N ARG A 302 4.91 8.51 35.50
CA ARG A 302 4.39 9.58 34.61
C ARG A 302 3.69 10.71 35.34
N VAL A 303 3.32 10.50 36.60
CA VAL A 303 2.72 11.48 37.51
C VAL A 303 3.54 11.38 38.80
N LEU A 304 4.83 11.70 38.67
CA LEU A 304 5.69 11.85 39.84
C LEU A 304 5.37 13.24 40.41
N PRO A 305 4.89 13.35 41.67
CA PRO A 305 4.94 14.62 42.36
C PRO A 305 6.40 15.06 42.29
N GLN A 306 6.66 16.30 41.87
CA GLN A 306 8.00 16.85 42.03
C GLN A 306 8.25 16.82 43.54
N SER A 307 9.00 15.81 44.00
CA SER A 307 9.16 15.54 45.42
C SER A 307 9.97 16.63 46.12
N VAL A 308 10.50 17.59 45.35
CA VAL A 308 11.29 18.73 45.82
C VAL A 308 11.05 19.95 44.91
N ASP A 309 10.76 21.11 45.50
CA ASP A 309 10.86 22.40 44.82
C ASP A 309 12.34 22.81 44.77
N TRP A 310 12.90 22.81 43.57
CA TRP A 310 14.32 23.10 43.31
C TRP A 310 14.64 24.60 43.35
N ARG A 311 13.63 25.48 43.51
CA ARG A 311 13.85 26.91 43.71
C ARG A 311 14.21 27.27 45.15
N THR A 312 13.99 26.35 46.08
CA THR A 312 14.24 26.54 47.51
C THR A 312 15.50 25.83 48.00
N PHE A 313 16.38 25.38 47.09
CA PHE A 313 17.69 24.80 47.39
C PHE A 313 18.82 25.74 46.97
#